data_AF-A0A1I6R8Q2-F1
#
_entry.id   AF-A0A1I6R8Q2-F1
#
_cell.length_a   1.000
_cell.length_b   1.000
_cell.length_c   1.000
_cell.angle_alpha   90.00
_cell.angle_beta   90.00
_cell.angle_gamma   90.00
#
_symmetry.space_group_name_H-M   'P 1'
#
loop_
_entity.id
_entity.type
_entity.pdbx_description
1 polymer ?
#
loop_
_entity_poly.entity_id
_entity_poly.type
_entity_poly.pdbx_seq_one_letter_code
_entity_poly.pdbx_strand_id
1 'polypeptide(L)'
;MKKIILSFALAIITTAGIQAQTSTTTADVKVNVILRPTLSIEVNPNIPNDGGELEESGAVNLVYKNANDYANGITKTIPSHLKVSSIGSGYKVHAQVANQNLNRSVGEGAETMSGELVKVRINDGQERKISELNGKQEMYYNGGGNGSSGSVLNQELAVTYRAEQLNTEQIANLMGPNGAAARYTTTVTYTITTP
;
A
#
# COMPACT_ATOMS: atom_id res chain seq x y z
N MET A 1 39.98 21.24 -108.64
CA MET A 1 39.35 19.92 -108.90
C MET A 1 39.37 19.17 -107.56
N LYS A 2 38.24 19.00 -106.86
CA LYS A 2 37.37 17.79 -106.86
C LYS A 2 38.17 16.55 -106.37
N LYS A 3 37.84 15.77 -105.33
CA LYS A 3 36.52 15.33 -104.82
C LYS A 3 36.60 14.82 -103.36
N ILE A 4 35.44 14.87 -102.71
CA ILE A 4 34.98 14.23 -101.48
C ILE A 4 34.78 12.71 -101.69
N ILE A 5 35.10 11.87 -100.69
CA ILE A 5 34.49 10.54 -100.41
C ILE A 5 34.55 10.34 -98.87
N LEU A 6 33.47 10.55 -98.09
CA LEU A 6 32.28 9.71 -97.77
C LEU A 6 32.54 8.49 -96.85
N SER A 7 32.29 8.72 -95.56
CA SER A 7 31.53 7.93 -94.56
C SER A 7 31.79 6.42 -94.33
N PHE A 8 31.99 6.04 -93.06
CA PHE A 8 31.21 4.96 -92.41
C PHE A 8 31.06 5.25 -90.91
N ALA A 9 29.80 5.37 -90.48
CA ALA A 9 29.40 5.44 -89.08
C ALA A 9 29.52 4.05 -88.46
N LEU A 10 30.16 3.94 -87.30
CA LEU A 10 30.00 2.79 -86.41
C LEU A 10 29.31 3.26 -85.14
N ALA A 11 28.01 3.01 -85.09
CA ALA A 11 27.21 3.12 -83.89
C ALA A 11 27.67 2.05 -82.89
N ILE A 12 28.39 2.44 -81.85
CA ILE A 12 28.59 1.61 -80.67
C ILE A 12 27.45 1.99 -79.72
N ILE A 13 26.34 1.25 -79.83
CA ILE A 13 25.31 1.21 -78.79
C ILE A 13 25.95 0.43 -77.63
N THR A 14 26.64 1.14 -76.74
CA THR A 14 26.92 0.59 -75.41
C THR A 14 25.58 0.53 -74.69
N THR A 15 24.97 -0.65 -74.67
CA THR A 15 23.94 -0.98 -73.68
C THR A 15 24.60 -0.92 -72.31
N ALA A 16 24.62 0.27 -71.72
CA ALA A 16 24.84 0.43 -70.30
C ALA A 16 23.70 -0.34 -69.62
N GLY A 17 23.98 -1.57 -69.21
CA GLY A 17 23.12 -2.32 -68.30
C GLY A 17 22.99 -1.47 -67.05
N ILE A 18 21.87 -0.76 -66.94
CA ILE A 18 21.44 -0.12 -65.71
C ILE A 18 21.18 -1.28 -64.76
N GLN A 19 22.20 -1.64 -63.98
CA GLN A 19 22.01 -2.42 -62.77
C GLN A 19 21.09 -1.55 -61.91
N ALA A 20 19.80 -1.89 -61.87
CA ALA A 20 18.86 -1.31 -60.93
C ALA A 20 19.38 -1.66 -59.53
N GLN A 21 20.18 -0.74 -58.98
CA GLN A 21 20.65 -0.82 -57.62
C GLN A 21 19.38 -0.79 -56.77
N THR A 22 18.99 -1.96 -56.28
CA THR A 22 17.90 -2.10 -55.34
C THR A 22 18.39 -1.48 -54.05
N SER A 23 18.22 -0.17 -53.94
CA SER A 23 18.42 0.56 -52.69
C SER A 23 17.50 -0.06 -51.66
N THR A 24 18.04 -0.97 -50.86
CA THR A 24 17.36 -1.49 -49.69
C THR A 24 17.37 -0.35 -48.67
N THR A 25 16.37 0.53 -48.77
CA THR A 25 16.14 1.57 -47.78
C THR A 25 15.68 0.90 -46.49
N THR A 26 16.63 0.68 -45.59
CA THR A 26 16.35 0.32 -44.21
C THR A 26 15.96 1.59 -43.46
N ALA A 27 14.86 1.53 -42.71
CA ALA A 27 14.39 2.60 -41.86
C ALA A 27 14.39 2.11 -40.42
N ASP A 28 15.11 2.80 -39.54
CA ASP A 28 15.22 2.44 -38.12
C ASP A 28 14.19 3.22 -37.29
N VAL A 29 13.60 2.56 -36.28
CA VAL A 29 12.68 3.17 -35.32
C VAL A 29 13.28 3.08 -33.92
N LYS A 30 13.23 4.17 -33.16
CA LYS A 30 13.58 4.19 -31.74
C LYS A 30 12.34 3.93 -30.88
N VAL A 31 12.41 2.90 -30.04
CA VAL A 31 11.39 2.60 -29.03
C VAL A 31 11.91 3.00 -27.67
N ASN A 32 11.16 3.82 -26.94
CA ASN A 32 11.52 4.28 -25.60
C ASN A 32 10.52 3.74 -24.57
N VAL A 33 11.03 3.26 -23.43
CA VAL A 33 10.23 2.95 -22.25
C VAL A 33 10.51 4.00 -21.18
N ILE A 34 9.46 4.64 -20.67
CA ILE A 34 9.57 5.70 -19.66
C ILE A 34 8.98 5.17 -18.35
N LEU A 35 9.84 4.98 -17.35
CA LEU A 35 9.43 4.59 -16.00
C LEU A 35 9.20 5.85 -15.16
N ARG A 36 8.10 5.86 -14.40
CA ARG A 36 7.76 6.98 -13.49
C ARG A 36 7.69 6.48 -12.05
N PRO A 37 8.17 7.26 -11.07
CA PRO A 37 7.93 6.95 -9.67
C PRO A 37 6.43 6.91 -9.36
N THR A 38 6.03 5.97 -8.50
CA THR A 38 4.65 5.85 -8.05
C THR A 38 4.60 5.32 -6.62
N LEU A 39 3.58 5.74 -5.88
CA LEU A 39 3.27 5.26 -4.54
C LEU A 39 1.81 4.81 -4.51
N SER A 40 1.56 3.65 -3.95
CA SER A 40 0.20 3.19 -3.65
C SER A 40 0.17 2.45 -2.32
N ILE A 41 -0.96 2.58 -1.64
CA ILE A 41 -1.31 1.82 -0.44
C ILE A 41 -2.77 1.43 -0.55
N GLU A 42 -3.04 0.16 -0.28
CA GLU A 42 -4.39 -0.40 -0.25
C GLU A 42 -4.58 -1.17 1.06
N VAL A 43 -5.75 -1.03 1.67
CA VAL A 43 -6.15 -1.85 2.82
C VAL A 43 -6.92 -3.06 2.29
N ASN A 44 -6.50 -4.26 2.66
CA ASN A 44 -7.20 -5.48 2.31
C ASN A 44 -8.45 -5.63 3.19
N PRO A 45 -9.67 -5.65 2.59
CA PRO A 45 -10.91 -5.70 3.36
C PRO A 45 -11.23 -7.08 3.93
N ASN A 46 -10.47 -8.12 3.56
CA ASN A 46 -10.68 -9.49 4.02
C ASN A 46 -10.24 -9.68 5.48
N ILE A 47 -10.98 -9.07 6.40
CA ILE A 47 -10.76 -9.17 7.83
C ILE A 47 -11.59 -10.32 8.38
N PRO A 48 -10.97 -11.35 9.00
CA PRO A 48 -11.71 -12.44 9.62
C PRO A 48 -12.64 -11.93 10.71
N ASN A 49 -13.91 -12.31 10.64
CA ASN A 49 -14.93 -12.06 11.65
C ASN A 49 -15.19 -13.37 12.40
N ASP A 50 -15.25 -13.32 13.73
CA ASP A 50 -15.39 -14.52 14.56
C ASP A 50 -16.87 -14.84 14.89
N GLY A 51 -17.82 -14.01 14.42
CA GLY A 51 -19.26 -14.26 14.49
C GLY A 51 -19.96 -13.80 15.78
N GLY A 52 -19.38 -12.86 16.54
CA GLY A 52 -19.99 -12.33 17.76
C GLY A 52 -21.12 -11.30 17.56
N GLU A 53 -22.02 -11.20 18.54
CA GLU A 53 -23.24 -10.35 18.48
C GLU A 53 -22.97 -8.86 18.21
N LEU A 54 -21.82 -8.34 18.68
CA LEU A 54 -21.43 -6.94 18.48
C LEU A 54 -20.34 -6.76 17.43
N GLU A 55 -19.92 -7.82 16.73
CA GLU A 55 -18.86 -7.70 15.73
C GLU A 55 -19.32 -6.93 14.49
N GLU A 56 -18.45 -6.08 13.95
CA GLU A 56 -18.70 -5.37 12.70
C GLU A 56 -18.00 -6.09 11.54
N SER A 57 -18.73 -6.33 10.45
CA SER A 57 -18.18 -6.96 9.24
C SER A 57 -17.22 -5.99 8.54
N GLY A 58 -16.05 -6.46 8.16
CA GLY A 58 -15.00 -5.62 7.56
C GLY A 58 -14.23 -4.75 8.56
N ALA A 59 -14.48 -4.88 9.86
CA ALA A 59 -13.73 -4.23 10.92
C ALA A 59 -12.80 -5.20 11.66
N VAL A 60 -11.76 -4.66 12.30
CA VAL A 60 -10.90 -5.44 13.20
C VAL A 60 -11.55 -5.54 14.57
N ASN A 61 -12.21 -6.66 14.84
CA ASN A 61 -12.83 -6.91 16.15
C ASN A 61 -11.81 -7.51 17.14
N LEU A 62 -11.53 -6.79 18.24
CA LEU A 62 -10.76 -7.26 19.39
C LEU A 62 -11.74 -7.59 20.52
N VAL A 63 -12.19 -8.85 20.58
CA VAL A 63 -13.30 -9.27 21.44
C VAL A 63 -12.81 -9.92 22.74
N TYR A 64 -13.21 -9.38 23.89
CA TYR A 64 -13.00 -9.99 25.21
C TYR A 64 -14.09 -11.04 25.43
N LYS A 65 -13.78 -12.32 25.16
CA LYS A 65 -14.75 -13.43 25.19
C LYS A 65 -14.83 -14.10 26.56
N ASN A 66 -13.74 -14.09 27.31
CA ASN A 66 -13.63 -14.79 28.59
C ASN A 66 -12.71 -14.05 29.57
N ALA A 67 -12.69 -14.49 30.84
CA ALA A 67 -11.90 -13.86 31.90
C ALA A 67 -10.39 -13.76 31.59
N ASN A 68 -9.82 -14.73 30.87
CA ASN A 68 -8.41 -14.71 30.49
C ASN A 68 -8.11 -13.56 29.50
N ASP A 69 -9.05 -13.25 28.60
CA ASP A 69 -8.89 -12.12 27.68
C ASP A 69 -8.84 -10.81 28.48
N TYR A 70 -9.74 -10.63 29.47
CA TYR A 70 -9.72 -9.43 30.31
C TYR A 70 -8.42 -9.31 31.11
N ALA A 71 -7.88 -10.44 31.57
CA ALA A 71 -6.66 -10.49 32.37
C ALA A 71 -5.37 -10.26 31.56
N ASN A 72 -5.33 -10.59 30.27
CA ASN A 72 -4.10 -10.54 29.47
C ASN A 72 -4.17 -9.60 28.25
N GLY A 73 -5.36 -9.12 27.91
CA GLY A 73 -5.61 -8.43 26.66
C GLY A 73 -5.80 -9.38 25.48
N ILE A 74 -6.00 -8.80 24.30
CA ILE A 74 -6.27 -9.51 23.05
C ILE A 74 -5.28 -9.04 22.00
N THR A 75 -4.71 -9.97 21.23
CA THR A 75 -3.87 -9.64 20.08
C THR A 75 -4.44 -10.28 18.83
N LYS A 76 -4.59 -9.50 17.76
CA LYS A 76 -5.04 -9.97 16.45
C LYS A 76 -4.10 -9.46 15.37
N THR A 77 -3.46 -10.38 14.66
CA THR A 77 -2.63 -10.06 13.49
C THR A 77 -3.40 -10.40 12.23
N ILE A 78 -3.54 -9.42 11.35
CA ILE A 78 -4.14 -9.62 10.03
C ILE A 78 -2.98 -9.70 9.03
N PRO A 79 -2.72 -10.89 8.45
CA PRO A 79 -1.72 -11.02 7.41
C PRO A 79 -2.16 -10.24 6.17
N SER A 80 -1.19 -9.66 5.45
CA SER A 80 -1.44 -8.96 4.19
C SER A 80 -2.55 -7.91 4.28
N HIS A 81 -2.64 -7.24 5.43
CA HIS A 81 -3.68 -6.25 5.69
C HIS A 81 -3.44 -4.95 4.91
N LEU A 82 -2.18 -4.60 4.67
CA LEU A 82 -1.80 -3.52 3.77
C LEU A 82 -1.06 -4.10 2.57
N LYS A 83 -1.33 -3.54 1.39
CA LYS A 83 -0.57 -3.80 0.17
C LYS A 83 0.00 -2.48 -0.33
N VAL A 84 1.32 -2.42 -0.45
CA VAL A 84 2.04 -1.19 -0.82
C VAL A 84 2.86 -1.38 -2.09
N SER A 85 2.90 -0.35 -2.92
CA SER A 85 3.87 -0.24 -4.02
C SER A 85 4.60 1.07 -3.91
N SER A 86 5.92 1.02 -4.07
CA SER A 86 6.79 2.19 -4.15
C SER A 86 7.79 1.96 -5.26
N ILE A 87 7.72 2.74 -6.33
CA ILE A 87 8.65 2.64 -7.45
C ILE A 87 9.51 3.90 -7.47
N GLY A 88 10.84 3.71 -7.53
CA GLY A 88 11.81 4.81 -7.61
C GLY A 88 12.42 5.25 -6.28
N SER A 89 11.92 4.78 -5.15
CA SER A 89 12.47 5.02 -3.81
C SER A 89 11.99 3.95 -2.82
N GLY A 90 12.56 3.95 -1.61
CA GLY A 90 11.92 3.33 -0.44
C GLY A 90 10.61 4.04 -0.05
N TYR A 91 10.03 3.68 1.09
CA TYR A 91 8.77 4.26 1.58
C TYR A 91 8.63 4.25 3.10
N LYS A 92 7.74 5.12 3.60
CA LYS A 92 7.25 5.15 4.98
C LYS A 92 5.75 4.94 4.99
N VAL A 93 5.27 4.08 5.87
CA VAL A 93 3.84 3.95 6.18
C VAL A 93 3.54 4.69 7.47
N HIS A 94 2.55 5.58 7.39
CA HIS A 94 2.07 6.35 8.52
C HIS A 94 0.64 5.93 8.89
N ALA A 95 0.29 6.04 10.16
CA ALA A 95 -1.08 5.90 10.64
C ALA A 95 -1.53 7.18 11.34
N GLN A 96 -2.83 7.46 11.30
CA GLN A 96 -3.46 8.53 12.05
C GLN A 96 -4.88 8.14 12.46
N VAL A 97 -5.36 8.72 13.56
CA VAL A 97 -6.76 8.65 13.99
C VAL A 97 -7.35 10.04 14.10
N ALA A 98 -8.66 10.16 13.87
CA ALA A 98 -9.36 11.43 14.06
C ALA A 98 -9.51 11.79 15.54
N ASN A 99 -9.70 10.77 16.40
CA ASN A 99 -9.85 10.91 17.85
C ASN A 99 -8.85 9.99 18.55
N GLN A 100 -8.20 10.50 19.59
CA GLN A 100 -7.25 9.77 20.42
C GLN A 100 -7.91 8.75 21.37
N ASN A 101 -9.24 8.77 21.45
CA ASN A 101 -10.05 7.80 22.18
C ASN A 101 -10.95 7.02 21.21
N LEU A 102 -11.39 5.84 21.64
CA LEU A 102 -12.41 5.08 20.93
C LEU A 102 -13.78 5.52 21.45
N ASN A 103 -14.70 5.79 20.53
CA ASN A 103 -16.06 6.21 20.88
C ASN A 103 -16.97 4.99 21.02
N ARG A 104 -17.85 4.98 22.01
CA ARG A 104 -18.86 3.95 22.11
C ARG A 104 -19.81 4.05 20.91
N SER A 105 -19.95 2.96 20.18
CA SER A 105 -20.87 2.83 19.04
C SER A 105 -22.11 2.01 19.38
N VAL A 106 -22.03 1.08 20.34
CA VAL A 106 -23.13 0.21 20.80
C VAL A 106 -22.97 -0.08 22.29
N GLY A 107 -24.09 -0.28 23.00
CA GLY A 107 -24.12 -0.70 24.42
C GLY A 107 -24.18 0.46 25.41
N GLU A 108 -23.94 0.15 26.69
CA GLU A 108 -23.92 1.09 27.82
C GLU A 108 -22.49 1.37 28.32
N GLY A 109 -22.32 2.03 29.47
CA GLY A 109 -21.02 2.40 30.04
C GLY A 109 -20.55 3.83 29.76
N ALA A 110 -19.24 4.03 29.73
CA ALA A 110 -18.63 5.30 29.37
C ALA A 110 -18.89 5.66 27.89
N GLU A 111 -18.89 6.95 27.56
CA GLU A 111 -19.00 7.40 26.17
C GLU A 111 -17.74 7.07 25.35
N THR A 112 -16.59 6.98 26.01
CA THR A 112 -15.30 6.72 25.37
C THR A 112 -14.47 5.69 26.13
N MET A 113 -13.65 4.97 25.39
CA MET A 113 -12.57 4.13 25.89
C MET A 113 -11.24 4.81 25.56
N SER A 114 -10.32 4.84 26.52
CA SER A 114 -9.00 5.44 26.30
C SER A 114 -8.25 4.74 25.17
N GLY A 115 -7.71 5.52 24.22
CA GLY A 115 -6.85 4.98 23.18
C GLY A 115 -5.51 4.45 23.67
N GLU A 116 -5.16 4.67 24.95
CA GLU A 116 -4.00 4.06 25.59
C GLU A 116 -4.12 2.53 25.68
N LEU A 117 -5.36 2.02 25.67
CA LEU A 117 -5.69 0.61 25.83
C LEU A 117 -5.66 -0.18 24.53
N VAL A 118 -5.45 0.49 23.38
CA VAL A 118 -5.42 -0.16 22.07
C VAL A 118 -4.17 0.27 21.33
N LYS A 119 -3.47 -0.69 20.73
CA LYS A 119 -2.21 -0.50 20.03
C LYS A 119 -2.26 -1.09 18.62
N VAL A 120 -1.44 -0.52 17.75
CA VAL A 120 -1.28 -0.92 16.36
C VAL A 120 0.21 -1.02 16.04
N ARG A 121 0.59 -2.06 15.29
CA ARG A 121 1.93 -2.24 14.74
C ARG A 121 1.85 -2.76 13.31
N ILE A 122 2.71 -2.27 12.42
CA ILE A 122 2.84 -2.76 11.05
C ILE A 122 4.15 -3.57 10.95
N ASN A 123 4.06 -4.85 10.57
CA ASN A 123 5.19 -5.80 10.58
C ASN A 123 6.04 -5.70 11.87
N ASP A 124 7.34 -5.47 11.71
CA ASP A 124 8.40 -5.26 12.71
C ASP A 124 8.64 -3.77 13.00
N GLY A 125 7.75 -2.89 12.53
CA GLY A 125 7.77 -1.47 12.80
C GLY A 125 7.43 -1.10 14.26
N GLN A 126 7.26 0.19 14.50
CA GLN A 126 6.95 0.72 15.82
C GLN A 126 5.51 0.35 16.23
N GLU A 127 5.36 -0.19 17.44
CA GLU A 127 4.05 -0.34 18.07
C GLU A 127 3.65 1.00 18.70
N ARG A 128 2.45 1.50 18.38
CA ARG A 128 1.93 2.74 18.93
C ARG A 128 0.52 2.57 19.46
N LYS A 129 0.20 3.32 20.52
CA LYS A 129 -1.16 3.39 21.06
C LYS A 129 -2.04 4.26 20.17
N ILE A 130 -3.36 4.02 20.17
CA ILE A 130 -4.31 4.84 19.43
C ILE A 130 -4.24 6.31 19.87
N SER A 131 -4.00 6.56 21.16
CA SER A 131 -3.82 7.91 21.71
C SER A 131 -2.60 8.66 21.14
N GLU A 132 -1.58 7.94 20.69
CA GLU A 132 -0.35 8.49 20.12
C GLU A 132 -0.47 8.76 18.61
N LEU A 133 -1.53 8.24 17.95
CA LEU A 133 -1.75 8.39 16.51
C LEU A 133 -2.41 9.73 16.13
N ASN A 134 -2.15 10.78 16.91
CA ASN A 134 -2.58 12.13 16.60
C ASN A 134 -1.64 12.76 15.57
N GLY A 135 -2.20 13.18 14.43
CA GLY A 135 -1.37 13.53 13.27
C GLY A 135 -0.69 12.29 12.67
N LYS A 136 -0.14 12.44 11.46
CA LYS A 136 0.47 11.32 10.72
C LYS A 136 1.71 10.80 11.45
N GLN A 137 1.60 9.67 12.12
CA GLN A 137 2.71 9.03 12.82
C GLN A 137 3.35 7.94 11.96
N GLU A 138 4.69 7.95 11.86
CA GLU A 138 5.43 6.89 11.20
C GLU A 138 5.29 5.57 11.99
N MET A 139 4.85 4.52 11.28
CA MET A 139 4.63 3.19 11.82
C MET A 139 5.65 2.18 11.30
N TYR A 140 6.05 2.33 10.04
CA TYR A 140 6.94 1.41 9.35
C TYR A 140 7.75 2.13 8.30
N TYR A 141 9.02 1.74 8.17
CA TYR A 141 9.95 2.28 7.20
C TYR A 141 10.59 1.14 6.43
N ASN A 142 10.56 1.23 5.10
CA ASN A 142 11.36 0.40 4.22
C ASN A 142 12.35 1.28 3.47
N GLY A 143 13.59 1.26 3.94
CA GLY A 143 14.71 1.99 3.36
C GLY A 143 15.64 1.07 2.60
N GLY A 144 15.43 0.90 1.30
CA GLY A 144 16.57 0.67 0.41
C GLY A 144 17.24 2.02 0.19
N GLY A 145 18.53 2.17 0.53
CA GLY A 145 19.27 3.43 0.42
C GLY A 145 19.12 4.14 -0.92
N ASN A 146 19.45 5.45 -0.95
CA ASN A 146 19.30 6.38 -2.08
C ASN A 146 19.24 5.68 -3.46
N GLY A 147 18.06 5.68 -4.09
CA GLY A 147 17.84 5.14 -5.44
C GLY A 147 16.72 4.08 -5.54
N SER A 148 16.64 3.43 -6.69
CA SER A 148 15.61 2.41 -7.01
C SER A 148 15.71 1.14 -6.18
N SER A 149 16.78 0.97 -5.40
CA SER A 149 17.07 -0.15 -4.50
C SER A 149 15.96 -0.45 -3.50
N GLY A 150 15.16 0.56 -3.13
CA GLY A 150 14.02 0.44 -2.23
C GLY A 150 12.68 0.18 -2.92
N SER A 151 12.67 0.00 -4.24
CA SER A 151 11.41 -0.16 -4.98
C SER A 151 10.76 -1.51 -4.67
N VAL A 152 9.46 -1.49 -4.38
CA VAL A 152 8.64 -2.68 -4.18
C VAL A 152 7.35 -2.58 -4.98
N LEU A 153 6.86 -3.72 -5.46
CA LEU A 153 5.58 -3.83 -6.15
C LEU A 153 4.69 -4.82 -5.40
N ASN A 154 3.49 -4.38 -5.01
CA ASN A 154 2.52 -5.20 -4.28
C ASN A 154 3.09 -5.88 -3.02
N GLN A 155 3.97 -5.20 -2.30
CA GLN A 155 4.49 -5.71 -1.04
C GLN A 155 3.34 -5.78 -0.02
N GLU A 156 3.13 -6.96 0.52
CA GLU A 156 2.14 -7.19 1.57
C GLU A 156 2.77 -6.94 2.94
N LEU A 157 2.04 -6.23 3.81
CA LEU A 157 2.43 -5.94 5.19
C LEU A 157 1.33 -6.45 6.12
N ALA A 158 1.72 -7.17 7.16
CA ALA A 158 0.84 -7.57 8.23
C ALA A 158 0.62 -6.40 9.20
N VAL A 159 -0.57 -6.31 9.78
CA VAL A 159 -0.87 -5.35 10.83
C VAL A 159 -1.35 -6.10 12.07
N THR A 160 -0.73 -5.81 13.20
CA THR A 160 -1.09 -6.35 14.51
C THR A 160 -1.82 -5.29 15.30
N TYR A 161 -2.99 -5.66 15.81
CA TYR A 161 -3.83 -4.87 16.68
C TYR A 161 -3.86 -5.54 18.04
N ARG A 162 -3.69 -4.76 19.11
CA ARG A 162 -3.68 -5.28 20.47
C ARG A 162 -4.56 -4.42 21.37
N ALA A 163 -5.45 -5.06 22.11
CA ALA A 163 -6.15 -4.44 23.23
C ALA A 163 -5.47 -4.91 24.53
N GLU A 164 -5.19 -3.98 25.44
CA GLU A 164 -4.51 -4.25 26.71
C GLU A 164 -5.47 -4.82 27.77
N GLN A 165 -4.94 -5.56 28.74
CA GLN A 165 -5.69 -6.05 29.89
C GLN A 165 -6.52 -4.93 30.55
N LEU A 166 -7.69 -5.31 31.11
CA LEU A 166 -8.58 -4.37 31.79
C LEU A 166 -8.70 -4.75 33.27
N ASN A 167 -8.59 -3.74 34.14
CA ASN A 167 -8.85 -3.91 35.56
C ASN A 167 -10.36 -3.84 35.85
N THR A 168 -10.76 -4.21 37.08
CA THR A 168 -12.17 -4.27 37.49
C THR A 168 -12.90 -2.93 37.35
N GLU A 169 -12.23 -1.81 37.66
CA GLU A 169 -12.81 -0.47 37.53
C GLU A 169 -13.07 -0.11 36.07
N GLN A 170 -12.10 -0.39 35.19
CA GLN A 170 -12.24 -0.17 33.75
C GLN A 170 -13.37 -1.02 33.17
N ILE A 171 -13.47 -2.30 33.56
CA ILE A 171 -14.56 -3.19 33.12
C ILE A 171 -15.91 -2.63 33.55
N ALA A 172 -16.07 -2.27 34.83
CA ALA A 172 -17.31 -1.72 35.36
C ALA A 172 -17.72 -0.42 34.65
N ASN A 173 -16.75 0.48 34.41
CA ASN A 173 -17.00 1.74 33.71
C ASN A 173 -17.38 1.52 32.24
N LEU A 174 -16.69 0.61 31.54
CA LEU A 174 -16.87 0.40 30.09
C LEU A 174 -18.10 -0.44 29.74
N MET A 175 -18.55 -1.33 30.63
CA MET A 175 -19.77 -2.13 30.43
C MET A 175 -21.02 -1.48 31.03
N GLY A 176 -20.84 -0.50 31.92
CA GLY A 176 -21.95 0.20 32.57
C GLY A 176 -22.66 -0.61 33.65
N PRO A 177 -23.68 -0.02 34.29
CA PRO A 177 -24.31 -0.57 35.50
C PRO A 177 -25.04 -1.90 35.27
N ASN A 178 -25.50 -2.16 34.04
CA ASN A 178 -26.20 -3.39 33.70
C ASN A 178 -25.26 -4.52 33.23
N GLY A 179 -23.95 -4.25 33.11
CA GLY A 179 -22.97 -5.24 32.62
C GLY A 179 -23.23 -5.71 31.19
N ALA A 180 -23.91 -4.88 30.38
CA ALA A 180 -24.20 -5.20 28.99
C ALA A 180 -22.92 -5.10 28.13
N ALA A 181 -22.84 -5.91 27.08
CA ALA A 181 -21.74 -5.80 26.12
C ALA A 181 -21.77 -4.43 25.42
N ALA A 182 -20.58 -3.87 25.18
CA ALA A 182 -20.42 -2.57 24.54
C ALA A 182 -19.32 -2.64 23.47
N ARG A 183 -19.48 -1.85 22.41
CA ARG A 183 -18.49 -1.72 21.32
C ARG A 183 -17.95 -0.31 21.25
N TYR A 184 -16.64 -0.18 21.31
CA TYR A 184 -15.91 1.08 21.17
C TYR A 184 -15.13 1.05 19.85
N THR A 185 -15.24 2.11 19.04
CA THR A 185 -14.67 2.16 17.69
C THR A 185 -13.81 3.40 17.46
N THR A 186 -12.82 3.23 16.59
CA THR A 186 -12.06 4.32 15.99
C THR A 186 -11.67 3.91 14.57
N THR A 187 -11.42 4.90 13.72
CA THR A 187 -10.95 4.68 12.35
C THR A 187 -9.46 5.02 12.26
N VAL A 188 -8.65 4.01 11.96
CA VAL A 188 -7.21 4.19 11.68
C VAL A 188 -7.04 4.39 10.18
N THR A 189 -6.48 5.53 9.79
CA THR A 189 -6.17 5.84 8.39
C THR A 189 -4.69 5.64 8.13
N TYR A 190 -4.36 4.84 7.12
CA TYR A 190 -2.98 4.60 6.69
C TYR A 190 -2.62 5.46 5.48
N THR A 191 -1.40 5.97 5.45
CA THR A 191 -0.86 6.71 4.30
C THR A 191 0.57 6.27 4.00
N ILE A 192 0.98 6.38 2.74
CA ILE A 192 2.34 6.07 2.30
C ILE A 192 3.01 7.34 1.77
N THR A 193 4.28 7.54 2.11
CA THR A 193 5.10 8.63 1.58
C THR A 193 6.47 8.10 1.19
N THR A 194 7.21 8.89 0.42
CA THR A 194 8.65 8.69 0.27
C THR A 194 9.37 8.93 1.60
N PRO A 195 10.59 8.40 1.79
CA PRO A 195 11.42 8.62 2.97
C PRO A 195 11.70 10.09 3.25
#